data_AF-A0A946ZP06-F1
#
_entry.id   AF-A0A946ZP06-F1
#
_cell.length_a   1.000
_cell.length_b   1.000
_cell.length_c   1.000
_cell.angle_alpha   90.00
_cell.angle_beta   90.00
_cell.angle_gamma   90.00
#
_symmetry.space_group_name_H-M   'P 1'
#
loop_
_entity.id
_entity.type
_entity.pdbx_description
1 polymer ?
#
loop_
_entity_poly.entity_id
_entity_poly.type
_entity_poly.pdbx_seq_one_letter_code
_entity_poly.pdbx_strand_id
1 'polypeptide(L)'
;MKQYQLKYKRFGTRSILIEWPKKIDQNILFDVLAFKTSIKLHYIKQKVQINHAYNSILICYDNYLDNIYNTLSDLKDLYLKSESTQLSSRTLWKIPVCYDQYFGIDLERISKEKKLAIEEIISI
;
A
#
# COMPACT_ATOMS: atom_id res chain seq x y z
N MET A 1 -2.64 19.59 -4.58
CA MET A 1 -2.43 18.13 -4.65
C MET A 1 -3.74 17.44 -4.99
N LYS A 2 -3.72 16.27 -5.64
CA LYS A 2 -4.95 15.50 -5.90
C LYS A 2 -5.40 14.85 -4.59
N GLN A 3 -6.39 15.45 -3.92
CA GLN A 3 -7.15 14.73 -2.90
C GLN A 3 -7.93 13.61 -3.60
N TYR A 4 -7.65 12.37 -3.22
CA TYR A 4 -8.41 11.24 -3.72
C TYR A 4 -9.73 11.13 -2.96
N GLN A 5 -10.80 10.76 -3.65
CA GLN A 5 -12.05 10.38 -2.99
C GLN A 5 -11.89 8.97 -2.43
N LEU A 6 -11.54 8.88 -1.15
CA LEU A 6 -11.33 7.62 -0.46
C LEU A 6 -12.65 6.96 -0.09
N LYS A 7 -12.70 5.63 -0.22
CA LYS A 7 -13.81 4.82 0.30
C LYS A 7 -13.39 4.22 1.63
N TYR A 8 -14.24 4.35 2.63
CA TYR A 8 -14.02 3.77 3.94
C TYR A 8 -15.09 2.71 4.21
N LYS A 9 -14.67 1.53 4.65
CA LYS A 9 -15.56 0.40 4.89
C LYS A 9 -15.23 -0.25 6.22
N ARG A 10 -16.27 -0.66 6.95
CA ARG A 10 -16.08 -1.63 8.03
C ARG A 10 -15.56 -2.92 7.43
N PHE A 11 -14.49 -3.48 8.00
CA PHE A 11 -13.90 -4.73 7.56
C PHE A 11 -13.82 -5.68 8.76
N GLY A 12 -14.96 -6.20 9.21
CA GLY A 12 -15.06 -6.98 10.45
C GLY A 12 -15.37 -6.12 11.68
N THR A 13 -15.25 -6.70 12.87
CA THR A 13 -15.70 -6.06 14.12
C THR A 13 -14.70 -5.04 14.67
N ARG A 14 -13.42 -5.20 14.34
CA ARG A 14 -12.28 -4.42 14.88
C ARG A 14 -11.42 -3.78 13.80
N SER A 15 -11.94 -3.57 12.59
CA SER A 15 -11.12 -3.07 11.51
C SER A 15 -11.86 -2.23 10.48
N ILE A 16 -11.12 -1.32 9.87
CA ILE A 16 -11.57 -0.40 8.85
C ILE A 16 -10.65 -0.55 7.65
N LEU A 17 -11.25 -0.72 6.47
CA LEU A 17 -10.56 -0.74 5.18
C LEU A 17 -10.76 0.62 4.50
N ILE A 18 -9.66 1.23 4.10
CA ILE A 18 -9.60 2.48 3.35
C ILE A 18 -9.10 2.16 1.94
N GLU A 19 -9.84 2.57 0.90
CA GLU A 19 -9.51 2.29 -0.50
C GLU A 19 -9.39 3.59 -1.30
N TRP A 20 -8.30 3.69 -2.04
CA TRP A 20 -8.07 4.64 -3.11
C TRP A 20 -8.67 4.12 -4.43
N PRO A 21 -8.74 4.94 -5.49
CA PRO A 21 -9.10 4.46 -6.81
C PRO A 21 -8.30 3.21 -7.21
N LYS A 22 -8.98 2.23 -7.82
CA LYS A 22 -8.38 0.96 -8.27
C LYS A 22 -7.58 1.16 -9.55
N LYS A 23 -6.48 1.90 -9.43
CA LYS A 23 -5.56 2.23 -10.52
C LYS A 23 -4.12 1.98 -10.06
N ILE A 24 -3.31 1.40 -10.93
CA ILE A 24 -1.86 1.33 -10.74
C ILE A 24 -1.30 2.71 -11.11
N ASP A 25 -1.01 3.52 -10.09
CA ASP A 25 -0.43 4.86 -10.18
C ASP A 25 0.49 5.10 -8.98
N GLN A 26 1.76 5.42 -9.24
CA GLN A 26 2.75 5.61 -8.18
C GLN A 26 2.39 6.74 -7.22
N ASN A 27 1.61 7.73 -7.68
CA ASN A 27 1.11 8.80 -6.82
C ASN A 27 0.10 8.29 -5.79
N ILE A 28 -0.68 7.25 -6.14
CA ILE A 28 -1.59 6.59 -5.18
C ILE A 28 -0.76 5.88 -4.11
N LEU A 29 0.27 5.12 -4.51
CA LEU A 29 1.14 4.44 -3.56
C LEU A 29 1.79 5.44 -2.58
N PHE A 30 2.28 6.58 -3.08
CA PHE A 30 2.87 7.62 -2.23
C PHE A 30 1.85 8.25 -1.27
N ASP A 31 0.63 8.47 -1.73
CA ASP A 31 -0.46 8.99 -0.89
C ASP A 31 -0.87 7.99 0.19
N VAL A 32 -0.94 6.70 -0.15
CA VAL A 32 -1.14 5.58 0.80
C VAL A 32 -0.05 5.56 1.86
N LEU A 33 1.22 5.66 1.47
CA LEU A 33 2.36 5.64 2.39
C LEU A 33 2.40 6.87 3.31
N ALA A 34 2.09 8.04 2.77
CA ALA A 34 1.97 9.28 3.54
C ALA A 34 0.84 9.14 4.57
N PHE A 35 -0.37 8.76 4.14
CA PHE A 35 -1.49 8.65 5.04
C PHE A 35 -1.30 7.54 6.09
N LYS A 36 -0.67 6.41 5.74
CA LYS A 36 -0.22 5.39 6.70
C LYS A 36 0.62 6.00 7.82
N THR A 37 1.55 6.89 7.47
CA THR A 37 2.42 7.58 8.44
C THR A 37 1.60 8.50 9.35
N SER A 38 0.68 9.28 8.78
CA SER A 38 -0.25 10.13 9.55
C SER A 38 -1.11 9.32 10.51
N ILE A 39 -1.69 8.20 10.06
CA ILE A 39 -2.48 7.29 10.92
C ILE A 39 -1.62 6.73 12.06
N LYS A 40 -0.40 6.28 11.76
CA LYS A 40 0.53 5.74 12.77
C LYS A 40 0.87 6.77 13.85
N LEU A 41 1.09 8.03 13.46
CA LEU A 41 1.36 9.13 14.39
C LEU A 41 0.11 9.49 15.20
N HIS A 42 -1.05 9.56 14.56
CA HIS A 42 -2.32 9.91 15.20
C HIS A 42 -2.73 8.86 16.25
N TYR A 43 -2.56 7.57 15.94
CA TYR A 43 -2.95 6.45 16.81
C TYR A 43 -1.79 5.84 17.61
N ILE A 44 -0.72 6.61 17.86
CA ILE A 44 0.50 6.08 18.50
C ILE A 44 0.24 5.48 19.89
N LYS A 45 -0.75 5.99 20.63
CA LYS A 45 -1.13 5.49 21.96
C LYS A 45 -2.02 4.25 21.89
N GLN A 46 -2.84 4.14 20.85
CA GLN A 46 -3.84 3.08 20.66
C GLN A 46 -3.25 1.81 20.04
N LYS A 47 -1.94 1.80 19.71
CA LYS A 47 -1.19 0.64 19.18
C LYS A 47 -1.88 -0.11 18.02
N VAL A 48 -2.61 0.62 17.18
CA VAL A 48 -3.31 0.03 16.03
C VAL A 48 -2.34 -0.64 15.06
N GLN A 49 -2.73 -1.79 14.52
CA GLN A 49 -1.98 -2.45 13.45
C GLN A 49 -2.42 -1.87 12.11
N ILE A 50 -1.45 -1.42 11.29
CA ILE A 50 -1.71 -0.78 10.00
C ILE A 50 -1.03 -1.58 8.89
N ASN A 51 -1.84 -2.28 8.10
CA ASN A 51 -1.39 -3.01 6.92
C ASN A 51 -1.76 -2.22 5.67
N HIS A 52 -0.85 -2.12 4.70
CA HIS A 52 -1.10 -1.39 3.46
C HIS A 52 -0.81 -2.29 2.27
N ALA A 53 -1.60 -2.11 1.22
CA ALA A 53 -1.35 -2.64 -0.11
C ALA A 53 -1.09 -1.48 -1.07
N TYR A 54 -1.22 -1.71 -2.37
CA TYR A 54 -0.93 -0.69 -3.39
C TYR A 54 -1.86 0.54 -3.30
N ASN A 55 -3.17 0.31 -3.15
CA ASN A 55 -4.21 1.35 -3.16
C ASN A 55 -5.14 1.25 -1.94
N SER A 56 -4.72 0.61 -0.87
CA SER A 56 -5.56 0.44 0.32
C SER A 56 -4.77 0.32 1.61
N ILE A 57 -5.44 0.65 2.71
CA ILE A 57 -4.95 0.48 4.08
C ILE A 57 -6.02 -0.25 4.88
N LEU A 58 -5.61 -1.30 5.57
CA LEU A 58 -6.39 -1.97 6.61
C LEU A 58 -5.85 -1.53 7.97
N ILE A 59 -6.73 -0.93 8.78
CA ILE A 59 -6.45 -0.56 10.17
C ILE A 59 -7.16 -1.57 11.07
N CYS A 60 -6.41 -2.26 11.91
CA CYS A 60 -6.92 -3.19 12.92
C CYS A 60 -6.71 -2.60 14.32
N TYR A 61 -7.78 -2.62 15.11
CA TYR A 61 -7.82 -2.10 16.48
C TYR A 61 -7.82 -3.28 17.46
N ASP A 62 -7.23 -3.08 18.65
CA ASP A 62 -7.22 -4.11 19.68
C ASP A 62 -8.63 -4.42 20.20
N ASN A 63 -9.45 -3.37 20.34
CA ASN A 63 -10.80 -3.43 20.90
C ASN A 63 -11.87 -3.38 19.81
N TYR A 64 -13.09 -3.74 20.20
CA TYR A 64 -14.28 -3.58 19.37
C TYR A 64 -14.53 -2.11 19.02
N LEU A 65 -14.93 -1.85 17.77
CA LEU A 65 -15.33 -0.54 17.32
C LEU A 65 -16.82 -0.32 17.63
N ASP A 66 -17.10 0.24 18.81
CA ASP A 66 -18.48 0.58 19.23
C ASP A 66 -19.09 1.65 18.34
N ASN A 67 -18.42 2.79 18.19
CA ASN A 67 -18.88 3.88 17.33
C ASN A 67 -17.96 4.06 16.11
N ILE A 68 -18.23 3.27 15.07
CA ILE A 68 -17.48 3.34 13.82
C ILE A 68 -17.63 4.69 13.11
N TYR A 69 -18.75 5.38 13.25
CA TYR A 69 -19.00 6.63 12.54
C TYR A 69 -18.05 7.74 12.99
N ASN A 70 -17.77 7.83 14.30
CA ASN A 70 -16.79 8.77 14.83
C ASN A 70 -15.40 8.47 14.29
N THR A 71 -14.97 7.19 14.35
CA THR A 71 -13.66 6.78 13.82
C THR A 71 -13.52 7.07 12.32
N LEU A 72 -14.60 6.87 11.55
CA LEU A 72 -14.62 7.21 10.12
C LEU A 72 -14.51 8.72 9.88
N SER A 73 -15.17 9.53 10.71
CA SER A 73 -15.05 11.00 10.65
C SER A 73 -13.62 11.44 10.97
N ASP A 74 -13.04 10.92 12.06
CA ASP A 74 -11.68 11.24 12.48
C ASP A 74 -10.66 10.90 11.39
N LEU A 75 -10.81 9.74 10.72
CA LEU A 75 -9.94 9.33 9.62
C LEU A 75 -10.08 10.22 8.39
N LYS A 76 -11.29 10.70 8.08
CA LYS A 76 -11.52 11.65 6.97
C LYS A 76 -10.87 12.99 7.27
N ASP A 77 -11.07 13.51 8.48
CA ASP A 77 -10.48 14.77 8.91
C ASP A 77 -8.95 14.68 8.95
N LEU A 78 -8.41 13.54 9.40
CA LEU A 78 -6.97 13.28 9.38
C LEU A 78 -6.41 13.28 7.97
N TYR A 79 -7.12 12.70 7.00
CA TYR A 79 -6.71 12.71 5.60
C TYR A 79 -6.76 14.12 4.98
N LEU A 80 -7.75 14.94 5.34
CA LEU A 80 -7.83 16.33 4.88
C LEU A 80 -6.71 17.20 5.45
N LYS A 81 -6.29 16.92 6.69
CA LYS A 81 -5.23 17.64 7.40
C LYS A 81 -3.82 17.11 7.11
N SER A 82 -3.68 15.94 6.48
CA SER A 82 -2.37 15.40 6.17
C SER A 82 -1.72 16.26 5.08
N GLU A 83 -0.79 17.10 5.50
CA GLU A 83 0.18 17.68 4.57
C GLU A 83 1.04 16.55 3.99
N SER A 84 1.61 16.78 2.81
CA SER A 84 2.54 15.83 2.21
C SER A 84 3.72 15.62 3.17
N THR A 85 3.69 14.56 3.96
CA THR A 85 4.90 14.05 4.58
C THR A 85 5.87 13.79 3.44
N GLN A 86 6.96 14.56 3.38
CA GLN A 86 8.08 14.26 2.49
C GLN A 86 8.39 12.79 2.67
N LEU A 87 8.35 12.03 1.57
CA LEU A 87 8.72 10.63 1.57
C LEU A 87 10.11 10.56 2.20
N SER A 88 10.19 9.82 3.31
CA SER A 88 11.44 9.57 4.03
C SER A 88 12.50 9.02 3.09
N SER A 89 13.77 9.17 3.48
CA SER A 89 14.92 8.65 2.71
C SER A 89 14.66 7.22 2.24
N ARG A 90 14.88 6.98 0.95
CA ARG A 90 14.69 5.66 0.33
C ARG A 90 15.99 4.89 0.42
N THR A 91 15.91 3.63 0.80
CA THR A 91 17.04 2.70 0.72
C THR A 91 17.00 1.97 -0.62
N LEU A 92 18.10 2.07 -1.38
CA LEU A 92 18.28 1.28 -2.60
C LEU A 92 18.84 -0.09 -2.22
N TRP A 93 17.99 -1.11 -2.27
CA TRP A 93 18.39 -2.50 -2.05
C TRP A 93 18.86 -3.12 -3.37
N LYS A 94 20.01 -3.81 -3.36
CA LYS A 94 20.50 -4.60 -4.49
C LYS A 94 20.31 -6.08 -4.15
N ILE A 95 19.49 -6.78 -4.93
CA ILE A 95 19.17 -8.19 -4.72
C ILE A 95 19.84 -9.00 -5.84
N PRO A 96 20.80 -9.89 -5.56
CA PRO A 96 21.37 -10.77 -6.57
C PRO A 96 20.34 -11.83 -6.97
N VAL A 97 20.22 -12.09 -8.27
CA VAL A 97 19.29 -13.07 -8.84
C VAL A 97 20.06 -13.97 -9.81
N CYS A 98 19.83 -15.29 -9.75
CA CYS A 98 20.37 -16.27 -10.69
C CYS A 98 19.28 -16.66 -11.69
N TYR A 99 19.52 -16.39 -12.98
CA TYR A 99 18.59 -16.70 -14.07
C TYR A 99 18.96 -17.98 -14.83
N ASP A 100 19.81 -18.82 -14.25
CA ASP A 100 20.11 -20.14 -14.83
C ASP A 100 18.82 -20.95 -15.00
N GLN A 101 18.71 -21.68 -16.11
CA GLN A 101 17.51 -22.43 -16.48
C GLN A 101 17.09 -23.45 -15.40
N TYR A 102 18.04 -23.98 -14.63
CA TYR A 102 17.75 -24.88 -13.51
C TYR A 102 16.90 -24.20 -12.43
N PHE A 103 17.10 -22.91 -12.18
CA PHE A 103 16.33 -22.13 -11.20
C PHE A 103 15.14 -21.39 -11.84
N GLY A 104 15.32 -20.94 -13.08
CA GLY A 104 14.33 -20.20 -13.86
C GLY A 104 13.49 -21.09 -14.76
N ILE A 105 12.85 -22.13 -14.20
CA ILE A 105 12.12 -23.16 -14.98
C ILE A 105 11.03 -22.59 -15.91
N ASP A 106 10.47 -21.43 -15.57
CA ASP A 106 9.45 -20.74 -16.35
C ASP A 106 9.99 -19.79 -17.42
N LEU A 107 11.30 -19.50 -17.44
CA LEU A 107 11.90 -18.48 -18.33
C LEU A 107 11.67 -18.78 -19.80
N GLU A 108 11.83 -20.04 -20.22
CA GLU A 108 11.55 -20.43 -21.60
C GLU A 108 10.08 -20.22 -21.99
N ARG A 109 9.15 -20.53 -21.07
CA ARG A 109 7.72 -20.36 -21.30
C ARG A 109 7.38 -18.88 -21.45
N ILE A 110 7.92 -18.03 -20.58
CA ILE A 110 7.73 -16.57 -20.65
C ILE A 110 8.32 -16.02 -21.94
N SER A 111 9.52 -16.46 -22.33
CA SER A 111 10.15 -16.09 -23.62
C SER A 111 9.25 -16.38 -24.81
N LYS A 112 8.68 -17.59 -24.87
CA LYS A 112 7.75 -17.99 -25.94
C LYS A 112 6.46 -17.17 -25.93
N GLU A 113 5.86 -16.96 -24.76
CA GLU A 113 4.60 -16.20 -24.63
C GLU A 113 4.77 -14.71 -24.97
N LYS A 114 5.90 -14.11 -24.56
CA LYS A 114 6.19 -12.69 -24.79
C LYS A 114 6.88 -12.42 -26.13
N LYS A 115 7.35 -13.46 -26.82
CA LYS A 115 8.13 -13.39 -28.06
C LYS A 115 9.39 -12.52 -27.89
N LEU A 116 10.05 -12.68 -26.76
CA LEU A 116 11.30 -12.00 -26.39
C LEU A 116 12.37 -13.05 -26.10
N ALA A 117 13.62 -12.76 -26.44
CA ALA A 117 14.74 -13.60 -26.00
C ALA A 117 14.85 -13.56 -24.47
N ILE A 118 15.43 -14.61 -23.87
CA ILE A 118 15.58 -14.72 -22.42
C ILE A 118 16.47 -13.58 -21.90
N GLU A 119 17.51 -13.22 -22.64
CA GLU A 119 18.43 -12.13 -22.34
C GLU A 119 17.70 -10.77 -22.32
N GLU A 120 16.75 -10.56 -23.23
CA GLU A 120 15.93 -9.36 -23.26
C GLU A 120 15.03 -9.29 -22.02
N ILE A 121 14.41 -10.41 -21.63
CA ILE A 121 13.57 -10.48 -20.42
C ILE A 121 14.37 -10.12 -19.16
N ILE A 122 15.60 -10.62 -19.04
CA ILE A 122 16.48 -10.37 -17.89
C ILE A 122 16.88 -8.88 -17.78
N SER A 123 16.88 -8.17 -18.91
CA SER A 123 17.33 -6.78 -19.00
C SER A 123 16.26 -5.71 -18.75
N ILE A 124 14.98 -6.09 -18.66
CA ILE A 124 13.83 -5.21 -18.42
C ILE A 124 13.74 -4.80 -16.94
#